data_AF-A0AAD7BBH1-F1
#
_entry.id   AF-A0AAD7BBH1-F1
#
_cell.length_a   1.000
_cell.length_b   1.000
_cell.length_c   1.000
_cell.angle_alpha   90.00
_cell.angle_beta   90.00
_cell.angle_gamma   90.00
#
_symmetry.space_group_name_H-M   'P 1'
#
loop_
_entity.id
_entity.type
_entity.pdbx_description
1 polymer ?
#
loop_
_entity_poly.entity_id
_entity_poly.type
_entity_poly.pdbx_seq_one_letter_code
_entity_poly.pdbx_strand_id
1 'polypeptide(L)'
;MSTQSKSKKPPACDSCKARRVLCHPQLNGAPCPRCVEKGIICATTNPAPRGRPRKNPLPTTSSYAVSLSSTPSDSAPSPSAANSCPELTPRFIEHCFDCFASLPQNQHPLLTIVPIKSSLRDVSFHIEQLQPQMRVLALCMIALAALVSFDEAVLGPGSLPRSVQDHVFLSSSELLLCGVRRPSQENALSCYFLDLLDHCGGGQPGSACSPSRPWGGAYFSHVRVLAPAWRAAGSSPADAAWWAGFLMADASMALARGTPILFTHHDQLLLCGPAPPSLDAAVACLANTPGLTMVWPGMLSYTWHISSVGRELSENIIGDYARLHPLSETAILKLLASLSPFRTFVSLILDRVDAVVSEGPSDPGSHFVPLNAEVHNLARSCGYAVASGFSSITLALYNELNRRMREGIPACALDAAWTRTQTRLRLLHEQARDIALESIRFLAHAIPYFPKGRCTPVQWPMIYACAQLCAEEVGGDMETDAGLLATARTITRDLKLLGYSLDLFSTPQAAALLERLDTVIGERALREYEQMLTLVDGSASASASYQYLFLPMGEGMV
;
A
#
# COMPACT_ATOMS: atom_id res chain seq x y z
N MET A 1 -3.33 10.13 75.54
CA MET A 1 -4.31 9.92 74.45
C MET A 1 -3.57 9.34 73.26
N SER A 2 -3.76 8.05 72.96
CA SER A 2 -3.03 7.32 71.91
C SER A 2 -3.67 7.54 70.54
N THR A 3 -2.92 8.05 69.59
CA THR A 3 -3.34 8.31 68.20
C THR A 3 -3.25 7.02 67.38
N GLN A 4 -4.38 6.34 67.18
CA GLN A 4 -4.46 5.22 66.24
C GLN A 4 -4.45 5.73 64.80
N SER A 5 -3.40 5.38 64.04
CA SER A 5 -3.32 5.63 62.60
C SER A 5 -4.32 4.76 61.84
N LYS A 6 -5.22 5.38 61.05
CA LYS A 6 -6.17 4.67 60.19
C LYS A 6 -5.42 3.85 59.13
N SER A 7 -5.60 2.52 59.13
CA SER A 7 -5.05 1.64 58.09
C SER A 7 -5.65 1.96 56.72
N LYS A 8 -4.82 2.09 55.69
CA LYS A 8 -5.26 2.33 54.30
C LYS A 8 -6.06 1.12 53.81
N LYS A 9 -7.25 1.37 53.23
CA LYS A 9 -8.09 0.32 52.65
C LYS A 9 -7.39 -0.32 51.43
N PRO A 10 -7.37 -1.65 51.30
CA PRO A 10 -6.81 -2.32 50.13
C PRO A 10 -7.61 -2.02 48.85
N PRO A 11 -6.98 -2.14 47.67
CA PRO A 11 -7.64 -1.90 46.38
C PRO A 11 -8.71 -2.96 46.07
N ALA A 12 -9.61 -2.65 45.14
CA ALA A 12 -10.60 -3.60 44.62
C ALA A 12 -9.92 -4.71 43.79
N CYS A 13 -10.47 -5.93 43.82
CA CYS A 13 -9.99 -7.04 42.98
C CYS A 13 -10.33 -6.86 41.50
N ASP A 14 -9.61 -7.58 40.63
CA ASP A 14 -9.71 -7.42 39.18
C ASP A 14 -11.10 -7.79 38.64
N SER A 15 -11.75 -8.83 39.20
CA SER A 15 -13.10 -9.22 38.79
C SER A 15 -14.16 -8.17 39.14
N CYS A 16 -14.10 -7.55 40.32
CA CYS A 16 -15.02 -6.47 40.70
C CYS A 16 -14.75 -5.19 39.89
N LYS A 17 -13.48 -4.90 39.61
CA LYS A 17 -13.06 -3.76 38.80
C LYS A 17 -13.52 -3.89 37.34
N ALA A 18 -13.34 -5.05 36.72
CA ALA A 18 -13.80 -5.33 35.35
C ALA A 18 -15.32 -5.19 35.21
N ARG A 19 -16.07 -5.64 36.22
CA ARG A 19 -17.54 -5.52 36.26
C ARG A 19 -18.05 -4.15 36.72
N ARG A 20 -17.16 -3.19 37.03
CA ARG A 20 -17.47 -1.85 37.56
C ARG A 20 -18.39 -1.87 38.79
N VAL A 21 -18.13 -2.80 39.71
CA VAL A 21 -18.91 -2.93 40.95
C VAL A 21 -18.07 -2.73 42.21
N LEU A 22 -18.73 -2.34 43.31
CA LEU A 22 -18.09 -2.19 44.62
C LEU A 22 -17.48 -3.53 45.10
N CYS A 23 -16.23 -3.46 45.55
CA CYS A 23 -15.49 -4.61 46.09
C CYS A 23 -15.37 -4.49 47.62
N HIS A 24 -15.46 -5.62 48.32
CA HIS A 24 -15.25 -5.73 49.77
C HIS A 24 -14.00 -6.58 50.05
N PRO A 25 -12.79 -6.02 49.85
CA PRO A 25 -11.54 -6.74 50.02
C PRO A 25 -11.33 -7.16 51.49
N GLN A 26 -10.84 -8.38 51.69
CA GLN A 26 -10.54 -8.93 53.01
C GLN A 26 -9.05 -8.73 53.35
N LEU A 27 -8.74 -8.33 54.58
CA LEU A 27 -7.36 -8.01 54.99
C LEU A 27 -6.44 -9.24 55.07
N ASN A 28 -7.01 -10.43 55.21
CA ASN A 28 -6.31 -11.72 55.32
C ASN A 28 -5.98 -12.37 53.96
N GLY A 29 -6.20 -11.66 52.84
CA GLY A 29 -6.00 -12.20 51.50
C GLY A 29 -7.09 -13.19 51.05
N ALA A 30 -8.18 -13.35 51.81
CA ALA A 30 -9.32 -14.16 51.40
C ALA A 30 -10.05 -13.54 50.18
N PRO A 31 -10.67 -14.36 49.32
CA PRO A 31 -11.49 -13.89 48.20
C PRO A 31 -12.62 -12.99 48.72
N CYS A 32 -12.97 -11.93 47.97
CA CYS A 32 -14.05 -11.05 48.39
C CYS A 32 -15.40 -11.79 48.37
N PRO A 33 -16.36 -11.47 49.26
CA PRO A 33 -17.63 -12.18 49.37
C PRO A 33 -18.39 -12.31 48.05
N ARG A 34 -18.26 -11.29 47.19
CA ARG A 34 -18.89 -11.26 45.86
C ARG A 34 -18.31 -12.23 44.86
N CYS A 35 -17.00 -12.48 44.93
CA CYS A 35 -16.35 -13.47 44.08
C CYS A 35 -16.70 -14.88 44.56
N VAL A 36 -16.79 -15.07 45.89
CA VAL A 36 -17.22 -16.34 46.51
C VAL A 36 -18.65 -16.69 46.11
N GLU A 37 -19.58 -15.75 46.25
CA GLU A 37 -20.99 -15.94 45.90
C GLU A 37 -21.20 -16.31 44.42
N LYS A 38 -20.31 -15.82 43.54
CA LYS A 38 -20.38 -16.07 42.10
C LYS A 38 -19.53 -17.24 41.62
N GLY A 39 -18.83 -17.93 42.51
CA GLY A 39 -17.93 -19.03 42.14
C GLY A 39 -16.79 -18.62 41.19
N ILE A 40 -16.36 -17.36 41.22
CA ILE A 40 -15.27 -16.85 40.37
C ILE A 40 -13.98 -16.66 41.17
N ILE A 41 -12.84 -16.99 40.57
CA ILE A 41 -11.53 -16.87 41.19
C ILE A 41 -11.23 -15.38 41.46
N CYS A 42 -11.08 -15.02 42.73
CA CYS A 42 -10.75 -13.65 43.13
C CYS A 42 -9.24 -13.41 43.01
N ALA A 43 -8.78 -13.06 41.81
CA ALA A 43 -7.41 -12.59 41.63
C ALA A 43 -7.28 -11.18 42.24
N THR A 44 -6.69 -11.09 43.42
CA THR A 44 -6.25 -9.81 43.98
C THR A 44 -4.77 -9.71 43.66
N THR A 45 -4.40 -8.84 42.71
CA THR A 45 -2.98 -8.58 42.45
C THR A 45 -2.38 -8.04 43.74
N ASN A 46 -1.61 -8.87 44.44
CA ASN A 46 -0.91 -8.47 45.67
C ASN A 46 -0.10 -7.22 45.31
N PRO A 47 -0.29 -6.08 45.98
CA PRO A 47 0.41 -4.86 45.61
C PRO A 47 1.88 -5.02 45.97
N ALA A 48 2.67 -5.61 45.07
CA ALA A 48 4.10 -5.44 45.08
C ALA A 48 4.35 -3.93 45.01
N PRO A 49 5.02 -3.33 46.01
CA PRO A 49 5.28 -1.90 46.00
C PRO A 49 6.07 -1.58 44.73
N ARG A 50 5.50 -0.74 43.85
CA ARG A 50 6.19 -0.21 42.67
C ARG A 50 7.24 0.81 43.13
N GLY A 51 8.32 0.30 43.70
CA GLY A 51 9.54 1.03 43.97
C GLY A 51 10.38 1.13 42.71
N ARG A 52 10.86 2.35 42.43
CA ARG A 52 11.85 2.67 41.39
C ARG A 52 13.02 1.66 41.43
N PRO A 53 13.48 1.08 40.31
CA PRO A 53 14.48 0.03 40.36
C PRO A 53 15.80 0.57 40.93
N ARG A 54 16.20 0.05 42.11
CA ARG A 54 17.57 0.20 42.61
C ARG A 54 18.37 -0.98 42.08
N LYS A 55 19.43 -0.67 41.32
CA LYS A 55 20.49 -1.61 40.96
C LYS A 55 21.14 -2.11 42.26
N ASN A 56 21.13 -3.42 42.48
CA ASN A 56 22.21 -4.15 43.14
C ASN A 56 22.11 -5.65 42.82
N PRO A 57 23.26 -6.36 42.79
CA PRO A 57 23.42 -7.62 42.09
C PRO A 57 22.94 -8.80 42.94
N LEU A 58 22.46 -9.86 42.28
CA LEU A 58 22.21 -11.16 42.91
C LEU A 58 22.99 -12.27 42.19
N PRO A 59 23.21 -13.40 42.91
CA PRO A 59 24.37 -14.24 42.80
C PRO A 59 24.20 -15.41 41.83
N THR A 60 25.36 -15.98 41.53
CA THR A 60 25.66 -17.05 40.61
C THR A 60 24.97 -18.39 40.92
N THR A 61 24.73 -19.14 39.85
CA THR A 61 24.54 -20.60 39.70
C THR A 61 23.11 -21.17 39.74
N SER A 62 22.57 -21.51 38.56
CA SER A 62 22.47 -22.91 38.11
C SER A 62 22.15 -22.97 36.61
N SER A 63 22.86 -23.86 35.93
CA SER A 63 22.98 -24.04 34.48
C SER A 63 21.71 -24.58 33.80
N TYR A 64 21.25 -23.88 32.76
CA TYR A 64 20.67 -24.50 31.57
C TYR A 64 21.33 -23.87 30.35
N ALA A 65 22.07 -24.69 29.61
CA ALA A 65 22.79 -24.31 28.41
C ALA A 65 21.80 -23.99 27.29
N VAL A 66 21.69 -22.71 26.95
CA VAL A 66 21.20 -22.22 25.66
C VAL A 66 22.40 -21.61 24.97
N SER A 67 22.77 -22.15 23.81
CA SER A 67 23.86 -21.63 22.97
C SER A 67 23.61 -20.16 22.63
N LEU A 68 24.29 -19.28 23.35
CA LEU A 68 24.41 -17.87 23.02
C LEU A 68 25.41 -17.75 21.86
N SER A 69 24.90 -17.39 20.69
CA SER A 69 25.69 -16.85 19.61
C SER A 69 26.56 -15.71 20.14
N SER A 70 27.84 -15.81 19.86
CA SER A 70 28.86 -14.79 20.07
C SER A 70 28.35 -13.40 19.69
N THR A 71 28.42 -12.48 20.63
CA THR A 71 28.32 -11.03 20.37
C THR A 71 29.44 -10.63 19.42
N PRO A 72 29.15 -10.09 18.22
CA PRO A 72 30.17 -9.42 17.45
C PRO A 72 30.46 -8.09 18.17
N SER A 73 31.64 -8.00 18.76
CA SER A 73 32.24 -6.73 19.15
C SER A 73 32.73 -6.02 17.88
N ASP A 74 31.79 -5.61 17.03
CA ASP A 74 32.09 -4.78 15.88
C ASP A 74 32.09 -3.31 16.30
N SER A 75 33.31 -2.80 16.43
CA SER A 75 33.65 -1.40 16.21
C SER A 75 32.77 -0.86 15.08
N ALA A 76 31.98 0.18 15.36
CA ALA A 76 31.19 0.85 14.33
C ALA A 76 32.09 1.13 13.12
N PRO A 77 31.70 0.71 11.90
CA PRO A 77 32.47 1.04 10.72
C PRO A 77 32.50 2.56 10.62
N SER A 78 33.72 3.12 10.65
CA SER A 78 33.93 4.48 10.18
C SER A 78 33.41 4.56 8.74
N PRO A 79 32.73 5.65 8.33
CA PRO A 79 32.25 5.80 6.96
C PRO A 79 33.46 6.04 6.06
N SER A 80 34.16 4.96 5.71
CA SER A 80 35.28 4.99 4.78
C SER A 80 34.80 4.45 3.44
N ALA A 81 34.91 5.32 2.44
CA ALA A 81 34.58 5.15 1.02
C ALA A 81 33.07 5.05 0.71
N ALA A 82 32.36 6.16 0.94
CA ALA A 82 31.17 6.47 0.16
C ALA A 82 31.57 6.50 -1.32
N ASN A 83 30.90 5.72 -2.16
CA ASN A 83 30.80 5.99 -3.58
C ASN A 83 30.41 7.48 -3.71
N SER A 84 31.23 8.26 -4.41
CA SER A 84 31.16 9.71 -4.44
C SER A 84 29.73 10.18 -4.75
N CYS A 85 29.02 10.63 -3.71
CA CYS A 85 27.76 11.32 -3.88
C CYS A 85 28.01 12.51 -4.81
N PRO A 86 27.20 12.71 -5.86
CA PRO A 86 27.39 13.82 -6.77
C PRO A 86 27.43 15.13 -6.01
N GLU A 87 28.36 16.01 -6.39
CA GLU A 87 28.41 17.35 -5.83
C GLU A 87 27.07 18.04 -6.10
N LEU A 88 26.42 18.51 -5.03
CA LEU A 88 25.12 19.17 -5.10
C LEU A 88 25.27 20.59 -5.67
N THR A 89 25.60 20.69 -6.95
CA THR A 89 25.73 21.97 -7.63
C THR A 89 24.37 22.69 -7.71
N PRO A 90 24.33 24.03 -7.70
CA PRO A 90 23.09 24.81 -7.86
C PRO A 90 22.25 24.38 -9.07
N ARG A 91 22.91 24.08 -10.19
CA ARG A 91 22.27 23.59 -11.43
C ARG A 91 21.61 22.22 -11.24
N PHE A 92 22.33 21.28 -10.61
CA PHE A 92 21.78 19.96 -10.32
C PHE A 92 20.59 20.03 -9.37
N ILE A 93 20.67 20.89 -8.34
CA ILE A 93 19.56 21.12 -7.40
C ILE A 93 18.34 21.67 -8.14
N GLU A 94 18.51 22.70 -8.99
CA GLU A 94 17.42 23.26 -9.78
C GLU A 94 16.74 22.20 -10.66
N HIS A 95 17.55 21.42 -11.36
CA HIS A 95 17.09 20.31 -12.19
C HIS A 95 16.33 19.25 -11.38
N CYS A 96 16.84 18.84 -10.21
CA CYS A 96 16.12 17.94 -9.31
C CYS A 96 14.75 18.50 -8.90
N PHE A 97 14.60 19.81 -8.69
CA PHE A 97 13.31 20.40 -8.38
C PHE A 97 12.35 20.43 -9.59
N ASP A 98 12.87 20.53 -10.80
CA ASP A 98 12.08 20.39 -12.03
C ASP A 98 11.61 18.93 -12.22
N CYS A 99 12.49 17.96 -12.01
CA CYS A 99 12.15 16.54 -11.96
C CYS A 99 11.12 16.25 -10.88
N PHE A 100 11.31 16.77 -9.65
CA PHE A 100 10.37 16.59 -8.55
C PHE A 100 8.97 17.11 -8.89
N ALA A 101 8.85 18.22 -9.59
CA ALA A 101 7.55 18.79 -9.98
C ALA A 101 6.72 17.84 -10.88
N SER A 102 7.37 16.87 -11.53
CA SER A 102 6.72 15.83 -12.34
C SER A 102 6.33 14.58 -11.53
N LEU A 103 6.89 14.40 -10.33
CA LEU A 103 6.65 13.23 -9.49
C LEU A 103 5.26 13.24 -8.83
N PRO A 104 4.59 12.08 -8.64
CA PRO A 104 3.32 11.98 -7.92
C PRO A 104 3.38 12.49 -6.47
N GLN A 105 4.55 12.41 -5.85
CA GLN A 105 4.86 12.91 -4.51
C GLN A 105 4.58 14.42 -4.39
N ASN A 106 4.59 15.16 -5.51
CA ASN A 106 4.26 16.57 -5.55
C ASN A 106 2.79 16.88 -5.19
N GLN A 107 1.91 15.89 -5.19
CA GLN A 107 0.50 16.05 -4.80
C GLN A 107 0.21 15.72 -3.35
N HIS A 108 1.24 15.49 -2.54
CA HIS A 108 1.02 15.28 -1.12
C HIS A 108 0.25 16.47 -0.50
N PRO A 109 -0.81 16.28 0.30
CA PRO A 109 -1.64 17.39 0.83
C PRO A 109 -0.86 18.43 1.64
N LEU A 110 0.29 18.02 2.19
CA LEU A 110 1.22 18.90 2.91
C LEU A 110 2.26 19.59 2.04
N LEU A 111 2.34 19.32 0.75
CA LEU A 111 3.42 19.86 -0.06
C LEU A 111 2.95 21.06 -0.87
N THR A 112 3.62 22.19 -0.66
CA THR A 112 3.55 23.35 -1.54
C THR A 112 4.94 23.58 -2.13
N ILE A 113 5.13 23.23 -3.40
CA ILE A 113 6.46 23.32 -4.04
C ILE A 113 6.91 24.76 -4.28
N VAL A 114 5.96 25.66 -4.53
CA VAL A 114 6.24 27.06 -4.92
C VAL A 114 7.04 27.81 -3.84
N PRO A 115 6.66 27.80 -2.55
CA PRO A 115 7.46 28.42 -1.50
C PRO A 115 8.88 27.84 -1.39
N ILE A 116 9.03 26.51 -1.49
CA ILE A 116 10.33 25.85 -1.37
C ILE A 116 11.25 26.26 -2.53
N LYS A 117 10.74 26.22 -3.76
CA LYS A 117 11.48 26.64 -4.95
C LYS A 117 11.82 28.13 -4.91
N SER A 118 10.93 28.97 -4.37
CA SER A 118 11.22 30.40 -4.15
C SER A 118 12.36 30.58 -3.15
N SER A 119 12.31 29.94 -1.99
CA SER A 119 13.38 30.03 -0.99
C SER A 119 14.73 29.52 -1.51
N LEU A 120 14.73 28.50 -2.36
CA LEU A 120 15.94 28.04 -3.06
C LEU A 120 16.48 29.08 -4.04
N ARG A 121 15.61 29.71 -4.85
CA ARG A 121 16.01 30.79 -5.75
C ARG A 121 16.60 31.97 -5.00
N ASP A 122 16.03 32.33 -3.86
CA ASP A 122 16.52 33.43 -3.02
C ASP A 122 17.95 33.20 -2.51
N VAL A 123 18.36 31.94 -2.32
CA VAL A 123 19.73 31.56 -1.96
C VAL A 123 20.55 31.04 -3.15
N SER A 124 20.13 31.34 -4.39
CA SER A 124 20.81 30.87 -5.62
C SER A 124 21.08 29.35 -5.64
N PHE A 125 20.14 28.58 -5.08
CA PHE A 125 20.19 27.13 -4.92
C PHE A 125 21.34 26.60 -4.05
N HIS A 126 21.97 27.44 -3.24
CA HIS A 126 22.90 27.02 -2.19
C HIS A 126 22.16 26.43 -0.99
N ILE A 127 21.99 25.10 -0.99
CA ILE A 127 21.16 24.38 -0.02
C ILE A 127 21.62 24.58 1.44
N GLU A 128 22.92 24.78 1.64
CA GLU A 128 23.58 25.08 2.91
C GLU A 128 23.20 26.45 3.50
N GLN A 129 22.52 27.30 2.73
CA GLN A 129 22.03 28.61 3.19
C GLN A 129 20.56 28.56 3.62
N LEU A 130 19.83 27.47 3.30
CA LEU A 130 18.46 27.29 3.77
C LEU A 130 18.39 27.06 5.28
N GLN A 131 17.23 27.42 5.85
CA GLN A 131 16.88 27.03 7.22
C GLN A 131 16.97 25.50 7.39
N PRO A 132 17.41 24.97 8.54
CA PRO A 132 17.70 23.55 8.70
C PRO A 132 16.56 22.60 8.29
N GLN A 133 15.30 22.94 8.58
CA GLN A 133 14.13 22.14 8.24
C GLN A 133 13.87 22.11 6.73
N MET A 134 13.95 23.29 6.09
CA MET A 134 13.82 23.44 4.64
C MET A 134 14.96 22.76 3.89
N ARG A 135 16.17 22.79 4.46
CA ARG A 135 17.34 22.10 3.93
C ARG A 135 17.13 20.59 3.89
N VAL A 136 16.67 20.00 5.00
CA VAL A 136 16.40 18.57 5.07
C VAL A 136 15.30 18.17 4.09
N LEU A 137 14.21 18.95 4.02
CA LEU A 137 13.14 18.70 3.05
C LEU A 137 13.66 18.77 1.62
N ALA A 138 14.44 19.80 1.29
CA ALA A 138 15.05 19.95 -0.03
C ALA A 138 15.97 18.77 -0.36
N LEU A 139 16.79 18.30 0.59
CA LEU A 139 17.63 17.11 0.41
C LEU A 139 16.79 15.84 0.20
N CYS A 140 15.67 15.65 0.92
CA CYS A 140 14.76 14.53 0.67
C CYS A 140 14.10 14.61 -0.71
N MET A 141 13.68 15.81 -1.14
CA MET A 141 13.14 16.04 -2.47
C MET A 141 14.19 15.79 -3.56
N ILE A 142 15.43 16.23 -3.34
CA ILE A 142 16.57 15.97 -4.21
C ILE A 142 16.90 14.49 -4.23
N ALA A 143 16.83 13.76 -3.12
CA ALA A 143 17.06 12.32 -3.11
C ALA A 143 15.99 11.57 -3.90
N LEU A 144 14.72 11.98 -3.80
CA LEU A 144 13.62 11.40 -4.57
C LEU A 144 13.65 11.77 -6.06
N ALA A 145 13.88 13.04 -6.38
CA ALA A 145 14.09 13.49 -7.75
C ALA A 145 15.36 12.92 -8.35
N ALA A 146 16.34 12.74 -7.47
CA ALA A 146 17.48 11.86 -7.48
C ALA A 146 17.21 10.49 -8.09
N LEU A 147 15.97 9.99 -8.07
CA LEU A 147 15.53 8.70 -8.62
C LEU A 147 14.80 8.81 -9.98
N VAL A 148 14.73 10.01 -10.57
CA VAL A 148 14.16 10.28 -11.90
C VAL A 148 14.92 11.38 -12.67
N SER A 149 16.07 11.82 -12.15
CA SER A 149 16.96 12.83 -12.72
C SER A 149 17.89 12.29 -13.82
N PHE A 150 17.78 12.84 -15.03
CA PHE A 150 18.67 12.54 -16.14
C PHE A 150 19.95 13.42 -16.18
N ASP A 151 20.35 14.02 -15.06
CA ASP A 151 21.54 14.87 -15.01
C ASP A 151 22.84 14.03 -15.07
N GLU A 152 23.87 14.57 -15.74
CA GLU A 152 25.19 13.93 -15.86
C GLU A 152 25.81 13.60 -14.50
N ALA A 153 25.52 14.41 -13.47
CA ALA A 153 26.00 14.15 -12.12
C ALA A 153 25.49 12.81 -11.55
N VAL A 154 24.33 12.32 -12.00
CA VAL A 154 23.74 11.07 -11.51
C VAL A 154 24.04 9.90 -12.46
N LEU A 155 23.94 10.12 -13.77
CA LEU A 155 24.12 9.08 -14.79
C LEU A 155 25.59 8.85 -15.19
N GLY A 156 26.48 9.81 -14.90
CA GLY A 156 27.85 9.84 -15.41
C GLY A 156 27.95 10.39 -16.85
N PRO A 157 29.18 10.62 -17.35
CA PRO A 157 29.40 11.17 -18.69
C PRO A 157 28.93 10.21 -19.80
N GLY A 158 28.02 10.66 -20.66
CA GLY A 158 27.44 9.84 -21.74
C GLY A 158 26.43 10.60 -22.62
N SER A 159 25.84 9.93 -23.62
CA SER A 159 24.73 10.50 -24.40
C SER A 159 23.48 10.60 -23.52
N LEU A 160 23.25 11.78 -22.95
CA LEU A 160 22.17 12.02 -22.01
C LEU A 160 20.81 12.12 -22.72
N PRO A 161 19.76 11.57 -22.14
CA PRO A 161 18.40 11.85 -22.60
C PRO A 161 18.01 13.30 -22.35
N ARG A 162 17.19 13.87 -23.24
CA ARG A 162 16.77 15.29 -23.16
C ARG A 162 15.48 15.48 -22.35
N SER A 163 14.95 14.42 -21.72
CA SER A 163 13.60 14.36 -21.16
C SER A 163 13.51 13.31 -20.04
N VAL A 164 12.60 13.53 -19.09
CA VAL A 164 12.23 12.61 -17.98
C VAL A 164 11.75 11.23 -18.47
N GLN A 165 11.64 11.02 -19.79
CA GLN A 165 11.17 9.78 -20.39
C GLN A 165 12.24 8.68 -20.50
N ASP A 166 13.46 8.90 -20.03
CA ASP A 166 14.59 7.97 -20.20
C ASP A 166 15.53 7.90 -18.94
N HIS A 167 15.63 6.71 -18.33
CA HIS A 167 16.74 6.11 -17.52
C HIS A 167 17.05 6.49 -16.01
N VAL A 168 18.07 5.83 -15.39
CA VAL A 168 18.17 4.95 -14.15
C VAL A 168 19.02 5.49 -12.94
N PHE A 169 18.96 4.88 -11.71
CA PHE A 169 19.44 5.44 -10.40
C PHE A 169 20.19 4.58 -9.33
N LEU A 170 20.70 5.29 -8.28
CA LEU A 170 21.56 4.90 -7.12
C LEU A 170 20.90 5.10 -5.72
N SER A 171 21.53 4.58 -4.64
CA SER A 171 20.92 4.28 -3.31
C SER A 171 21.19 5.24 -2.11
N SER A 172 20.37 5.11 -1.05
CA SER A 172 20.19 6.01 0.12
C SER A 172 20.68 5.41 1.45
N SER A 173 21.85 5.79 1.97
CA SER A 173 22.33 5.27 3.27
C SER A 173 22.81 6.31 4.31
N GLU A 174 22.79 7.62 4.04
CA GLU A 174 23.41 8.62 4.95
C GLU A 174 22.44 9.48 5.80
N LEU A 175 21.11 9.33 5.66
CA LEU A 175 20.11 10.25 6.28
C LEU A 175 19.68 9.92 7.72
N LEU A 176 20.28 8.92 8.37
CA LEU A 176 19.83 8.37 9.67
C LEU A 176 20.27 9.18 10.92
N LEU A 177 21.00 10.29 10.79
CA LEU A 177 21.67 10.94 11.93
C LEU A 177 20.99 12.21 12.52
N CYS A 178 19.82 12.64 12.04
CA CYS A 178 19.21 13.92 12.50
C CYS A 178 18.19 13.74 13.64
N GLY A 179 18.55 14.23 14.84
CA GLY A 179 17.87 14.11 16.15
C GLY A 179 16.49 14.78 16.33
N VAL A 180 16.06 14.89 17.60
CA VAL A 180 14.71 15.23 18.11
C VAL A 180 14.01 16.33 17.29
N ARG A 181 13.08 15.94 16.40
CA ARG A 181 12.43 16.85 15.43
C ARG A 181 11.20 17.54 16.04
N ARG A 182 11.13 18.88 15.96
CA ARG A 182 9.90 19.65 16.26
C ARG A 182 8.84 19.36 15.20
N PRO A 183 7.55 19.24 15.55
CA PRO A 183 6.49 19.12 14.55
C PRO A 183 6.42 20.33 13.63
N SER A 184 6.66 20.09 12.35
CA SER A 184 6.54 21.07 11.26
C SER A 184 6.10 20.33 9.99
N GLN A 185 5.59 21.08 9.02
CA GLN A 185 5.15 20.55 7.73
C GLN A 185 6.32 19.92 6.97
N GLU A 186 7.48 20.56 7.01
CA GLU A 186 8.72 20.12 6.38
C GLU A 186 9.23 18.82 6.99
N ASN A 187 9.19 18.70 8.33
CA ASN A 187 9.61 17.49 9.02
C ASN A 187 8.65 16.33 8.75
N ALA A 188 7.34 16.58 8.70
CA ALA A 188 6.35 15.59 8.30
C ALA A 188 6.66 15.06 6.89
N LEU A 189 6.77 15.95 5.91
CA LEU A 189 7.08 15.60 4.52
C LEU A 189 8.41 14.86 4.37
N SER A 190 9.44 15.30 5.10
CA SER A 190 10.74 14.62 5.10
C SER A 190 10.60 13.18 5.59
N CYS A 191 9.84 12.94 6.66
CA CYS A 191 9.55 11.60 7.14
C CYS A 191 8.74 10.79 6.12
N TYR A 192 7.76 11.39 5.44
CA TYR A 192 7.02 10.72 4.37
C TYR A 192 7.93 10.29 3.21
N PHE A 193 8.82 11.17 2.76
CA PHE A 193 9.77 10.88 1.68
C PHE A 193 10.82 9.85 2.08
N LEU A 194 11.32 9.91 3.32
CA LEU A 194 12.21 8.88 3.86
C LEU A 194 11.51 7.54 3.97
N ASP A 195 10.23 7.50 4.36
CA ASP A 195 9.43 6.28 4.34
C ASP A 195 9.36 5.74 2.91
N LEU A 196 8.98 6.55 1.93
CA LEU A 196 8.97 6.11 0.52
C LEU A 196 10.33 5.61 0.02
N LEU A 197 11.42 6.29 0.37
CA LEU A 197 12.77 5.87 -0.02
C LEU A 197 13.17 4.55 0.64
N ASP A 198 12.84 4.33 1.91
CA ASP A 198 13.04 3.06 2.60
C ASP A 198 12.23 1.92 1.95
N HIS A 199 11.09 2.28 1.35
CA HIS A 199 10.24 1.37 0.58
C HIS A 199 10.69 1.14 -0.88
N CYS A 200 11.47 2.04 -1.45
CA CYS A 200 12.01 1.97 -2.82
C CYS A 200 13.44 1.41 -2.85
N GLY A 201 14.22 1.62 -1.79
CA GLY A 201 15.57 1.09 -1.65
C GLY A 201 15.50 -0.41 -1.55
N GLY A 202 15.76 -1.08 -2.69
CA GLY A 202 15.70 -2.52 -2.84
C GLY A 202 16.35 -3.24 -1.67
N GLY A 203 15.52 -3.72 -0.74
CA GLY A 203 15.93 -4.82 0.13
C GLY A 203 16.42 -5.93 -0.79
N GLN A 204 17.52 -6.59 -0.43
CA GLN A 204 17.99 -7.75 -1.17
C GLN A 204 16.82 -8.70 -1.47
N PRO A 205 16.80 -9.39 -2.63
CA PRO A 205 15.77 -10.37 -2.92
C PRO A 205 15.63 -11.35 -1.74
N GLY A 206 14.49 -11.28 -1.03
CA GLY A 206 14.20 -12.08 0.16
C GLY A 206 14.32 -11.35 1.51
N SER A 207 14.86 -10.14 1.56
CA SER A 207 14.78 -9.28 2.74
C SER A 207 13.39 -8.66 2.80
N ALA A 208 12.52 -9.20 3.66
CA ALA A 208 11.24 -8.57 3.97
C ALA A 208 11.47 -7.08 4.29
N CYS A 209 10.66 -6.19 3.69
CA CYS A 209 10.63 -4.78 4.08
C CYS A 209 10.56 -4.70 5.62
N SER A 210 11.35 -3.82 6.22
CA SER A 210 11.34 -3.68 7.67
C SER A 210 9.91 -3.38 8.13
N PRO A 211 9.29 -4.26 8.94
CA PRO A 211 7.89 -4.09 9.32
C PRO A 211 7.67 -2.85 10.20
N SER A 212 8.75 -2.25 10.72
CA SER A 212 8.67 -1.18 11.72
C SER A 212 8.30 0.21 11.18
N ARG A 213 8.26 0.43 9.85
CA ARG A 213 7.96 1.73 9.17
C ARG A 213 8.21 2.97 10.05
N PRO A 214 9.44 3.19 10.55
CA PRO A 214 9.69 4.19 11.60
C PRO A 214 9.45 5.62 11.09
N TRP A 215 9.74 5.85 9.81
CA TRP A 215 9.51 7.12 9.13
C TRP A 215 8.03 7.41 8.93
N GLY A 216 7.24 6.43 8.48
CA GLY A 216 5.78 6.53 8.42
C GLY A 216 5.17 6.81 9.80
N GLY A 217 5.68 6.17 10.86
CA GLY A 217 5.23 6.42 12.23
C GLY A 217 5.50 7.85 12.69
N ALA A 218 6.72 8.35 12.41
CA ALA A 218 7.11 9.72 12.69
C ALA A 218 6.27 10.72 11.87
N TYR A 219 6.00 10.44 10.59
CA TYR A 219 5.14 11.23 9.72
C TYR A 219 3.75 11.40 10.33
N PHE A 220 3.06 10.31 10.69
CA PHE A 220 1.73 10.41 11.29
C PHE A 220 1.75 11.08 12.67
N SER A 221 2.82 10.94 13.44
CA SER A 221 2.99 11.71 14.68
C SER A 221 3.03 13.21 14.43
N HIS A 222 3.74 13.68 13.38
CA HIS A 222 3.76 15.10 13.01
C HIS A 222 2.39 15.56 12.50
N VAL A 223 1.75 14.79 11.62
CA VAL A 223 0.41 15.08 11.09
C VAL A 223 -0.60 15.27 12.20
N ARG A 224 -0.62 14.40 13.22
CA ARG A 224 -1.54 14.51 14.37
C ARG A 224 -1.39 15.81 15.15
N VAL A 225 -0.17 16.34 15.25
CA VAL A 225 0.10 17.62 15.94
C VAL A 225 -0.35 18.81 15.09
N LEU A 226 -0.17 18.73 13.77
CA LEU A 226 -0.43 19.86 12.86
C LEU A 226 -1.91 19.95 12.44
N ALA A 227 -2.60 18.81 12.30
CA ALA A 227 -3.95 18.75 11.75
C ALA A 227 -5.00 19.61 12.47
N PRO A 228 -5.01 19.73 13.82
CA PRO A 228 -5.96 20.62 14.50
C PRO A 228 -5.85 22.09 14.04
N ALA A 229 -4.64 22.58 13.79
CA ALA A 229 -4.41 23.95 13.34
C ALA A 229 -4.90 24.15 11.89
N TRP A 230 -4.67 23.17 11.00
CA TRP A 230 -5.21 23.20 9.64
C TRP A 230 -6.74 23.23 9.63
N ARG A 231 -7.38 22.45 10.51
CA ARG A 231 -8.83 22.46 10.66
C ARG A 231 -9.37 23.79 11.18
N ALA A 232 -8.69 24.39 12.14
CA ALA A 232 -9.05 25.71 12.65
C ALA A 232 -8.94 26.82 11.59
N ALA A 233 -8.00 26.69 10.65
CA ALA A 233 -7.85 27.61 9.52
C ALA A 233 -8.92 27.43 8.42
N GLY A 234 -9.71 26.36 8.48
CA GLY A 234 -10.71 25.98 7.48
C GLY A 234 -10.20 24.84 6.60
N SER A 235 -11.03 23.80 6.42
CA SER A 235 -10.77 22.69 5.51
C SER A 235 -11.84 22.63 4.43
N SER A 236 -11.45 22.64 3.16
CA SER A 236 -12.39 22.49 2.06
C SER A 236 -12.82 21.01 1.88
N PRO A 237 -13.98 20.74 1.26
CA PRO A 237 -14.34 19.37 0.86
C PRO A 237 -13.34 18.72 -0.09
N ALA A 238 -12.61 19.52 -0.88
CA ALA A 238 -11.55 19.02 -1.74
C ALA A 238 -10.37 18.51 -0.90
N ASP A 239 -9.95 19.24 0.13
CA ASP A 239 -8.87 18.81 1.04
C ASP A 239 -9.22 17.49 1.72
N ALA A 240 -10.47 17.35 2.15
CA ALA A 240 -10.97 16.11 2.73
C ALA A 240 -10.85 14.92 1.77
N ALA A 241 -11.23 15.09 0.51
CA ALA A 241 -11.11 14.06 -0.51
C ALA A 241 -9.66 13.72 -0.84
N TRP A 242 -8.76 14.72 -0.88
CA TRP A 242 -7.32 14.49 -1.05
C TRP A 242 -6.72 13.68 0.11
N TRP A 243 -7.06 14.03 1.35
CA TRP A 243 -6.65 13.24 2.51
C TRP A 243 -7.21 11.82 2.47
N ALA A 244 -8.47 11.64 2.08
CA ALA A 244 -9.08 10.32 1.98
C ALA A 244 -8.37 9.47 0.90
N GLY A 245 -8.05 10.05 -0.25
CA GLY A 245 -7.27 9.40 -1.30
C GLY A 245 -5.84 9.03 -0.84
N PHE A 246 -5.17 9.93 -0.12
CA PHE A 246 -3.86 9.66 0.46
C PHE A 246 -3.89 8.51 1.47
N LEU A 247 -4.86 8.51 2.40
CA LEU A 247 -5.01 7.46 3.40
C LEU A 247 -5.35 6.10 2.76
N MET A 248 -6.15 6.11 1.69
CA MET A 248 -6.40 4.91 0.89
C MET A 248 -5.08 4.41 0.29
N ALA A 249 -4.30 5.27 -0.35
CA ALA A 249 -3.04 4.87 -0.97
C ALA A 249 -2.05 4.31 0.06
N ASP A 250 -1.91 4.94 1.24
CA ASP A 250 -1.08 4.41 2.33
C ASP A 250 -1.58 3.06 2.84
N ALA A 251 -2.89 2.90 3.04
CA ALA A 251 -3.47 1.62 3.44
C ALA A 251 -3.22 0.53 2.39
N SER A 252 -3.48 0.81 1.12
CA SER A 252 -3.23 -0.12 0.01
C SER A 252 -1.77 -0.55 -0.08
N MET A 253 -0.82 0.39 0.05
CA MET A 253 0.61 0.08 0.10
C MET A 253 0.95 -0.79 1.30
N ALA A 254 0.40 -0.47 2.48
CA ALA A 254 0.65 -1.23 3.69
C ALA A 254 0.16 -2.68 3.55
N LEU A 255 -1.05 -2.87 3.04
CA LEU A 255 -1.65 -4.18 2.78
C LEU A 255 -0.86 -4.99 1.75
N ALA A 256 -0.48 -4.38 0.62
CA ALA A 256 0.29 -5.03 -0.44
C ALA A 256 1.66 -5.52 0.06
N ARG A 257 2.26 -4.81 1.02
CA ARG A 257 3.56 -5.15 1.62
C ARG A 257 3.46 -5.99 2.89
N GLY A 258 2.25 -6.23 3.41
CA GLY A 258 2.06 -6.89 4.70
C GLY A 258 2.62 -6.09 5.88
N THR A 259 2.66 -4.77 5.79
CA THR A 259 3.13 -3.85 6.85
C THR A 259 1.93 -3.23 7.60
N PRO A 260 2.13 -2.70 8.82
CA PRO A 260 1.03 -2.10 9.57
C PRO A 260 0.50 -0.81 8.91
N ILE A 261 -0.82 -0.62 8.98
CA ILE A 261 -1.46 0.66 8.67
C ILE A 261 -1.24 1.60 9.86
N LEU A 262 -0.63 2.76 9.61
CA LEU A 262 -0.09 3.62 10.68
C LEU A 262 -1.05 4.70 11.18
N PHE A 263 -2.22 4.79 10.56
CA PHE A 263 -3.28 5.71 10.93
C PHE A 263 -4.49 4.97 11.50
N THR A 264 -5.14 5.62 12.46
CA THR A 264 -6.32 5.11 13.15
C THR A 264 -7.60 5.66 12.53
N HIS A 265 -8.75 5.14 12.96
CA HIS A 265 -10.04 5.75 12.62
C HIS A 265 -10.13 7.22 13.06
N HIS A 266 -9.54 7.58 14.21
CA HIS A 266 -9.53 8.96 14.68
C HIS A 266 -8.69 9.87 13.79
N ASP A 267 -7.55 9.39 13.30
CA ASP A 267 -6.73 10.13 12.34
C ASP A 267 -7.50 10.37 11.04
N GLN A 268 -8.26 9.38 10.57
CA GLN A 268 -9.15 9.54 9.44
C GLN A 268 -10.15 10.67 9.68
N LEU A 269 -10.86 10.65 10.82
CA LEU A 269 -11.85 11.69 11.18
C LEU A 269 -11.18 13.08 11.28
N LEU A 270 -9.98 13.13 11.85
CA LEU A 270 -9.20 14.36 11.98
C LEU A 270 -8.78 14.91 10.62
N LEU A 271 -8.48 14.07 9.62
CA LEU A 271 -7.93 14.47 8.33
C LEU A 271 -8.98 14.69 7.23
N CYS A 272 -9.96 13.79 7.10
CA CYS A 272 -10.99 13.92 6.06
C CYS A 272 -12.33 14.46 6.59
N GLY A 273 -12.57 14.41 7.90
CA GLY A 273 -13.73 15.05 8.54
C GLY A 273 -14.76 14.01 8.95
N PRO A 274 -16.05 14.39 9.07
CA PRO A 274 -17.08 13.41 9.39
C PRO A 274 -17.17 12.34 8.29
N ALA A 275 -17.60 11.14 8.67
CA ALA A 275 -17.78 10.06 7.72
C ALA A 275 -18.72 10.50 6.58
N PRO A 276 -18.34 10.31 5.30
CA PRO A 276 -19.19 10.59 4.16
C PRO A 276 -20.37 9.61 4.10
N PRO A 277 -21.34 9.83 3.19
CA PRO A 277 -22.43 8.89 2.96
C PRO A 277 -21.95 7.45 2.73
N SER A 278 -22.81 6.47 2.97
CA SER A 278 -22.48 5.06 2.72
C SER A 278 -22.10 4.85 1.26
N LEU A 279 -21.30 3.82 1.01
CA LEU A 279 -20.91 3.47 -0.35
C LEU A 279 -22.12 3.10 -1.21
N ASP A 280 -23.13 2.42 -0.65
CA ASP A 280 -24.39 2.14 -1.36
C ASP A 280 -25.10 3.41 -1.81
N ALA A 281 -25.14 4.44 -0.96
CA ALA A 281 -25.71 5.74 -1.33
C ALA A 281 -24.91 6.42 -2.43
N ALA A 282 -23.57 6.30 -2.40
CA ALA A 282 -22.71 6.82 -3.45
C ALA A 282 -22.89 6.07 -4.78
N VAL A 283 -23.02 4.74 -4.75
CA VAL A 283 -23.32 3.90 -5.92
C VAL A 283 -24.68 4.27 -6.52
N ALA A 284 -25.72 4.39 -5.69
CA ALA A 284 -27.05 4.80 -6.14
C ALA A 284 -27.02 6.20 -6.77
N CYS A 285 -26.26 7.13 -6.18
CA CYS A 285 -26.14 8.49 -6.70
C CYS A 285 -25.39 8.52 -8.04
N LEU A 286 -24.28 7.78 -8.15
CA LEU A 286 -23.57 7.61 -9.41
C LEU A 286 -24.51 7.03 -10.45
N ALA A 287 -25.09 5.85 -10.23
CA ALA A 287 -25.95 5.17 -11.20
C ALA A 287 -27.06 6.07 -11.80
N ASN A 288 -27.61 7.00 -11.01
CA ASN A 288 -28.69 7.90 -11.44
C ASN A 288 -28.22 9.23 -12.05
N THR A 289 -26.93 9.57 -11.98
CA THR A 289 -26.42 10.86 -12.45
C THR A 289 -25.41 10.68 -13.57
N PRO A 290 -25.70 11.13 -14.81
CA PRO A 290 -24.75 11.03 -15.92
C PRO A 290 -23.57 12.00 -15.73
N GLY A 291 -22.44 11.67 -16.36
CA GLY A 291 -21.23 12.50 -16.40
C GLY A 291 -20.32 12.43 -15.16
N LEU A 292 -19.34 13.33 -15.13
CA LEU A 292 -18.28 13.37 -14.12
C LEU A 292 -18.60 14.18 -12.86
N THR A 293 -19.71 14.92 -12.85
CA THR A 293 -20.08 15.86 -11.75
C THR A 293 -20.21 15.16 -10.39
N MET A 294 -20.67 13.91 -10.38
CA MET A 294 -20.80 13.10 -9.16
C MET A 294 -19.60 12.19 -8.85
N VAL A 295 -18.58 12.18 -9.72
CA VAL A 295 -17.37 11.38 -9.47
C VAL A 295 -16.67 11.89 -8.21
N TRP A 296 -16.51 13.19 -8.03
CA TRP A 296 -15.75 13.71 -6.89
C TRP A 296 -16.40 13.45 -5.51
N PRO A 297 -17.69 13.73 -5.28
CA PRO A 297 -18.37 13.32 -4.05
C PRO A 297 -18.35 11.81 -3.84
N GLY A 298 -18.51 11.03 -4.92
CA GLY A 298 -18.41 9.57 -4.88
C GLY A 298 -17.01 9.10 -4.46
N MET A 299 -15.96 9.74 -4.97
CA MET A 299 -14.56 9.41 -4.67
C MET A 299 -14.24 9.61 -3.18
N LEU A 300 -14.77 10.66 -2.54
CA LEU A 300 -14.62 10.84 -1.09
C LEU A 300 -15.23 9.64 -0.33
N SER A 301 -16.46 9.24 -0.65
CA SER A 301 -17.10 8.07 -0.05
C SER A 301 -16.28 6.81 -0.28
N TYR A 302 -15.85 6.57 -1.52
CA TYR A 302 -15.05 5.41 -1.90
C TYR A 302 -13.74 5.34 -1.11
N THR A 303 -12.90 6.36 -1.23
CA THR A 303 -11.55 6.41 -0.63
C THR A 303 -11.61 6.35 0.90
N TRP A 304 -12.64 6.93 1.51
CA TRP A 304 -12.89 6.84 2.94
C TRP A 304 -13.24 5.42 3.40
N HIS A 305 -14.21 4.79 2.72
CA HIS A 305 -14.70 3.46 3.13
C HIS A 305 -13.68 2.37 2.82
N ILE A 306 -12.97 2.44 1.69
CA ILE A 306 -11.93 1.45 1.36
C ILE A 306 -10.76 1.50 2.35
N SER A 307 -10.37 2.70 2.81
CA SER A 307 -9.36 2.86 3.88
C SER A 307 -9.82 2.23 5.19
N SER A 308 -11.12 2.34 5.50
CA SER A 308 -11.71 1.75 6.70
C SER A 308 -11.74 0.23 6.61
N VAL A 309 -12.15 -0.32 5.47
CA VAL A 309 -12.11 -1.76 5.18
C VAL A 309 -10.68 -2.29 5.22
N GLY A 310 -9.70 -1.54 4.71
CA GLY A 310 -8.28 -1.90 4.79
C GLY A 310 -7.78 -2.02 6.23
N ARG A 311 -8.17 -1.12 7.12
CA ARG A 311 -7.88 -1.25 8.55
C ARG A 311 -8.57 -2.46 9.17
N GLU A 312 -9.86 -2.68 8.88
CA GLU A 312 -10.57 -3.86 9.40
C GLU A 312 -9.91 -5.17 8.93
N LEU A 313 -9.48 -5.24 7.68
CA LEU A 313 -8.71 -6.38 7.13
C LEU A 313 -7.38 -6.57 7.87
N SER A 314 -6.64 -5.48 8.09
CA SER A 314 -5.38 -5.49 8.84
C SER A 314 -5.57 -5.96 10.28
N GLU A 315 -6.53 -5.39 11.01
CA GLU A 315 -6.73 -5.69 12.43
C GLU A 315 -7.29 -7.08 12.69
N ASN A 316 -8.17 -7.58 11.82
CA ASN A 316 -8.97 -8.78 12.09
C ASN A 316 -8.55 -10.03 11.31
N ILE A 317 -7.78 -9.90 10.21
CA ILE A 317 -7.49 -11.03 9.32
C ILE A 317 -5.99 -11.16 9.05
N ILE A 318 -5.34 -10.11 8.54
CA ILE A 318 -3.96 -10.21 8.02
C ILE A 318 -2.88 -9.74 9.00
N GLY A 319 -3.22 -8.96 10.02
CA GLY A 319 -2.24 -8.37 10.94
C GLY A 319 -1.66 -9.41 11.90
N ASP A 320 -0.50 -9.10 12.48
CA ASP A 320 0.25 -10.04 13.33
C ASP A 320 -0.60 -10.60 14.47
N TYR A 321 -1.41 -9.77 15.12
CA TYR A 321 -2.32 -10.24 16.18
C TYR A 321 -3.37 -11.22 15.64
N ALA A 322 -4.01 -10.92 14.50
CA ALA A 322 -4.98 -11.82 13.87
C ALA A 322 -4.35 -13.14 13.41
N ARG A 323 -3.08 -13.10 12.98
CA ARG A 323 -2.30 -14.30 12.61
C ARG A 323 -2.02 -15.23 13.77
N LEU A 324 -1.94 -14.72 15.00
CA LEU A 324 -1.79 -15.54 16.21
C LEU A 324 -3.06 -16.29 16.62
N HIS A 325 -4.21 -15.95 16.01
CA HIS A 325 -5.50 -16.53 16.35
C HIS A 325 -6.07 -17.37 15.20
N PRO A 326 -6.99 -18.32 15.50
CA PRO A 326 -7.78 -18.97 14.46
C PRO A 326 -8.49 -17.94 13.59
N LEU A 327 -8.60 -18.25 12.30
CA LEU A 327 -9.21 -17.37 11.32
C LEU A 327 -10.69 -17.12 11.67
N SER A 328 -11.08 -15.85 11.77
CA SER A 328 -12.48 -15.48 12.03
C SER A 328 -13.29 -15.51 10.74
N GLU A 329 -14.04 -16.60 10.53
CA GLU A 329 -14.91 -16.73 9.36
C GLU A 329 -15.94 -15.60 9.26
N THR A 330 -16.49 -15.15 10.41
CA THR A 330 -17.42 -14.03 10.46
C THR A 330 -16.78 -12.74 9.96
N ALA A 331 -15.50 -12.49 10.29
CA ALA A 331 -14.79 -11.32 9.79
C ALA A 331 -14.60 -11.37 8.27
N ILE A 332 -14.29 -12.55 7.71
CA ILE A 332 -14.13 -12.74 6.27
C ILE A 332 -15.46 -12.57 5.55
N LEU A 333 -16.54 -13.20 6.04
CA LEU A 333 -17.86 -13.06 5.43
C LEU A 333 -18.35 -11.61 5.46
N LYS A 334 -18.12 -10.90 6.58
CA LYS A 334 -18.40 -9.46 6.68
C LYS A 334 -17.60 -8.67 5.64
N LEU A 335 -16.31 -8.97 5.50
CA LEU A 335 -15.43 -8.32 4.52
C LEU A 335 -15.91 -8.59 3.08
N LEU A 336 -16.13 -9.85 2.70
CA LEU A 336 -16.62 -10.23 1.38
C LEU A 336 -17.96 -9.54 1.04
N ALA A 337 -18.89 -9.47 2.00
CA ALA A 337 -20.14 -8.75 1.82
C ALA A 337 -19.91 -7.24 1.59
N SER A 338 -18.96 -6.65 2.31
CA SER A 338 -18.62 -5.23 2.15
C SER A 338 -17.99 -4.89 0.80
N LEU A 339 -17.39 -5.86 0.09
CA LEU A 339 -16.71 -5.66 -1.20
C LEU A 339 -17.68 -5.48 -2.38
N SER A 340 -18.92 -5.96 -2.27
CA SER A 340 -19.94 -5.86 -3.32
C SER A 340 -20.19 -4.41 -3.80
N PRO A 341 -20.50 -3.44 -2.93
CA PRO A 341 -20.68 -2.06 -3.36
C PRO A 341 -19.40 -1.42 -3.94
N PHE A 342 -18.20 -1.82 -3.50
CA PHE A 342 -16.96 -1.35 -4.12
C PHE A 342 -16.81 -1.87 -5.56
N ARG A 343 -17.12 -3.14 -5.80
CA ARG A 343 -17.13 -3.73 -7.15
C ARG A 343 -18.04 -2.94 -8.09
N THR A 344 -19.28 -2.68 -7.68
CA THR A 344 -20.22 -1.88 -8.48
C THR A 344 -19.72 -0.46 -8.70
N PHE A 345 -19.17 0.17 -7.67
CA PHE A 345 -18.60 1.51 -7.77
C PHE A 345 -17.45 1.57 -8.79
N VAL A 346 -16.50 0.62 -8.72
CA VAL A 346 -15.36 0.54 -9.63
C VAL A 346 -15.85 0.41 -11.07
N SER A 347 -16.76 -0.53 -11.36
CA SER A 347 -17.33 -0.70 -12.70
C SER A 347 -17.93 0.61 -13.23
N LEU A 348 -18.81 1.26 -12.45
CA LEU A 348 -19.47 2.49 -12.84
C LEU A 348 -18.50 3.65 -13.12
N ILE A 349 -17.41 3.73 -12.36
CA ILE A 349 -16.38 4.75 -12.59
C ILE A 349 -15.58 4.44 -13.84
N LEU A 350 -15.14 3.19 -14.04
CA LEU A 350 -14.39 2.80 -15.23
C LEU A 350 -15.21 3.04 -16.51
N ASP A 351 -16.48 2.64 -16.53
CA ASP A 351 -17.39 2.88 -17.66
C ASP A 351 -17.51 4.38 -18.00
N ARG A 352 -17.55 5.26 -16.98
CA ARG A 352 -17.59 6.71 -17.18
C ARG A 352 -16.27 7.29 -17.67
N VAL A 353 -15.17 6.79 -17.14
CA VAL A 353 -13.82 7.20 -17.58
C VAL A 353 -13.66 6.84 -19.05
N ASP A 354 -14.10 5.65 -19.46
CA ASP A 354 -14.10 5.23 -20.86
C ASP A 354 -14.98 6.09 -21.74
N ALA A 355 -16.20 6.43 -21.32
CA ALA A 355 -17.05 7.34 -22.08
C ALA A 355 -16.34 8.69 -22.33
N VAL A 356 -15.74 9.27 -21.28
CA VAL A 356 -15.02 10.54 -21.36
C VAL A 356 -13.74 10.43 -22.20
N VAL A 357 -13.01 9.32 -22.11
CA VAL A 357 -11.77 9.12 -22.87
C VAL A 357 -12.07 8.84 -24.35
N SER A 358 -13.17 8.14 -24.64
CA SER A 358 -13.57 7.74 -26.00
C SER A 358 -14.20 8.88 -26.79
N GLU A 359 -14.86 9.84 -26.13
CA GLU A 359 -15.51 10.97 -26.80
C GLU A 359 -14.54 11.86 -27.60
N GLY A 360 -13.23 11.81 -27.32
CA GLY A 360 -12.17 12.49 -28.08
C GLY A 360 -12.38 14.00 -28.28
N PRO A 361 -11.44 14.73 -28.88
CA PRO A 361 -11.74 16.02 -29.47
C PRO A 361 -12.55 15.78 -30.75
N SER A 362 -13.83 15.47 -30.59
CA SER A 362 -14.74 15.30 -31.73
C SER A 362 -14.97 16.66 -32.39
N ASP A 363 -14.49 16.76 -33.63
CA ASP A 363 -14.78 17.78 -34.64
C ASP A 363 -13.94 19.10 -34.56
N PRO A 364 -12.98 19.32 -35.48
CA PRO A 364 -12.21 20.58 -35.57
C PRO A 364 -13.07 21.79 -35.96
N GLY A 365 -14.36 21.61 -36.22
CA GLY A 365 -15.34 22.68 -36.47
C GLY A 365 -16.28 23.02 -35.31
N SER A 366 -16.30 22.25 -34.21
CA SER A 366 -17.19 22.54 -33.08
C SER A 366 -16.55 23.54 -32.12
N HIS A 367 -17.22 24.67 -31.90
CA HIS A 367 -16.83 25.68 -30.90
C HIS A 367 -17.02 25.22 -29.44
N PHE A 368 -17.21 23.92 -29.19
CA PHE A 368 -17.16 23.39 -27.83
C PHE A 368 -15.70 23.38 -27.36
N VAL A 369 -15.46 24.24 -26.36
CA VAL A 369 -14.20 24.36 -25.62
C VAL A 369 -13.68 22.95 -25.31
N PRO A 370 -12.44 22.59 -25.68
CA PRO A 370 -11.88 21.28 -25.36
C PRO A 370 -12.04 21.08 -23.85
N LEU A 371 -12.67 19.98 -23.43
CA LEU A 371 -12.64 19.60 -22.01
C LEU A 371 -11.18 19.69 -21.56
N ASN A 372 -10.91 20.58 -20.59
CA ASN A 372 -9.55 20.89 -20.15
C ASN A 372 -8.81 19.57 -19.92
N ALA A 373 -7.57 19.42 -20.43
CA ALA A 373 -6.76 18.21 -20.24
C ALA A 373 -6.70 17.74 -18.77
N GLU A 374 -6.88 18.66 -17.83
CA GLU A 374 -7.07 18.42 -16.40
C GLU A 374 -8.26 17.50 -16.08
N VAL A 375 -9.43 17.66 -16.71
CA VAL A 375 -10.62 16.84 -16.47
C VAL A 375 -10.37 15.40 -16.94
N HIS A 376 -9.77 15.21 -18.11
CA HIS A 376 -9.40 13.88 -18.59
C HIS A 376 -8.37 13.21 -17.68
N ASN A 377 -7.35 13.96 -17.23
CA ASN A 377 -6.35 13.44 -16.30
C ASN A 377 -6.94 13.10 -14.94
N LEU A 378 -7.88 13.91 -14.44
CA LEU A 378 -8.58 13.65 -13.19
C LEU A 378 -9.46 12.40 -13.31
N ALA A 379 -10.23 12.26 -14.39
CA ALA A 379 -11.06 11.08 -14.64
C ALA A 379 -10.20 9.81 -14.67
N ARG A 380 -9.10 9.83 -15.43
CA ARG A 380 -8.11 8.74 -15.47
C ARG A 380 -7.53 8.41 -14.10
N SER A 381 -7.17 9.44 -13.33
CA SER A 381 -6.68 9.28 -11.96
C SER A 381 -7.72 8.64 -11.05
N CYS A 382 -8.99 9.02 -11.16
CA CYS A 382 -10.09 8.39 -10.43
C CYS A 382 -10.24 6.91 -10.81
N GLY A 383 -10.21 6.58 -12.12
CA GLY A 383 -10.27 5.20 -12.59
C GLY A 383 -9.16 4.34 -12.02
N TYR A 384 -7.91 4.81 -12.07
CA TYR A 384 -6.78 4.11 -11.46
C TYR A 384 -6.91 3.99 -9.92
N ALA A 385 -7.32 5.07 -9.25
CA ALA A 385 -7.47 5.11 -7.80
C ALA A 385 -8.52 4.09 -7.29
N VAL A 386 -9.66 3.96 -7.97
CA VAL A 386 -10.69 2.97 -7.59
C VAL A 386 -10.26 1.54 -7.92
N ALA A 387 -9.61 1.31 -9.05
CA ALA A 387 -9.15 -0.03 -9.41
C ALA A 387 -8.03 -0.52 -8.47
N SER A 388 -7.06 0.34 -8.17
CA SER A 388 -5.95 0.02 -7.26
C SER A 388 -6.42 -0.16 -5.81
N GLY A 389 -7.30 0.71 -5.32
CA GLY A 389 -7.89 0.60 -3.98
C GLY A 389 -8.59 -0.74 -3.79
N PHE A 390 -9.48 -1.11 -4.72
CA PHE A 390 -10.20 -2.38 -4.67
C PHE A 390 -9.24 -3.59 -4.76
N SER A 391 -8.33 -3.58 -5.73
CA SER A 391 -7.35 -4.66 -5.95
C SER A 391 -6.45 -4.88 -4.73
N SER A 392 -6.09 -3.82 -4.01
CA SER A 392 -5.24 -3.94 -2.83
C SER A 392 -5.91 -4.72 -1.68
N ILE A 393 -7.23 -4.56 -1.49
CA ILE A 393 -7.97 -5.27 -0.44
C ILE A 393 -8.18 -6.73 -0.83
N THR A 394 -8.63 -6.97 -2.06
CA THR A 394 -8.98 -8.31 -2.56
C THR A 394 -7.75 -9.20 -2.64
N LEU A 395 -6.63 -8.66 -3.14
CA LEU A 395 -5.37 -9.37 -3.24
C LEU A 395 -4.78 -9.67 -1.85
N ALA A 396 -4.83 -8.72 -0.92
CA ALA A 396 -4.34 -8.95 0.45
C ALA A 396 -5.16 -10.03 1.18
N LEU A 397 -6.48 -10.06 0.98
CA LEU A 397 -7.33 -11.13 1.50
C LEU A 397 -6.97 -12.48 0.88
N TYR A 398 -6.88 -12.55 -0.45
CA TYR A 398 -6.50 -13.77 -1.17
C TYR A 398 -5.14 -14.31 -0.68
N ASN A 399 -4.13 -13.45 -0.60
CA ASN A 399 -2.79 -13.84 -0.18
C ASN A 399 -2.76 -14.38 1.25
N GLU A 400 -3.52 -13.78 2.17
CA GLU A 400 -3.60 -14.28 3.55
C GLU A 400 -4.32 -15.64 3.61
N LEU A 401 -5.41 -15.84 2.88
CA LEU A 401 -6.10 -17.14 2.86
C LEU A 401 -5.22 -18.23 2.24
N ASN A 402 -4.51 -17.91 1.15
CA ASN A 402 -3.55 -18.80 0.51
C ASN A 402 -2.40 -19.15 1.48
N ARG A 403 -1.86 -18.17 2.20
CA ARG A 403 -0.85 -18.39 3.26
C ARG A 403 -1.36 -19.36 4.33
N ARG A 404 -2.56 -19.13 4.86
CA ARG A 404 -3.20 -19.99 5.87
C ARG A 404 -3.44 -21.42 5.36
N MET A 405 -3.75 -21.57 4.07
CA MET A 405 -3.87 -22.88 3.44
C MET A 405 -2.52 -23.61 3.32
N ARG A 406 -1.45 -22.88 2.96
CA ARG A 406 -0.09 -23.44 2.80
C ARG A 406 0.57 -23.83 4.12
N GLU A 407 0.37 -23.04 5.17
CA GLU A 407 0.94 -23.33 6.49
C GLU A 407 0.43 -24.64 7.08
N GLY A 408 -0.70 -25.15 6.57
CA GLY A 408 -1.31 -26.37 7.06
C GLY A 408 -1.63 -26.26 8.56
N ILE A 409 -2.15 -27.33 9.12
CA ILE A 409 -2.27 -27.47 10.58
C ILE A 409 -1.37 -28.66 10.93
N PRO A 410 -0.56 -28.58 12.01
CA PRO A 410 0.34 -29.66 12.39
C PRO A 410 -0.40 -31.01 12.42
N ALA A 411 0.25 -32.05 11.90
CA ALA A 411 -0.29 -33.38 11.56
C ALA A 411 -1.00 -34.15 12.70
N CYS A 412 -1.01 -33.60 13.93
CA CYS A 412 -1.62 -34.19 15.11
C CYS A 412 -3.15 -33.96 15.22
N ALA A 413 -3.75 -33.12 14.38
CA ALA A 413 -5.18 -32.74 14.46
C ALA A 413 -6.05 -33.47 13.41
N LEU A 414 -6.12 -34.80 13.47
CA LEU A 414 -7.03 -35.63 12.66
C LEU A 414 -8.43 -35.72 13.29
N ASP A 415 -9.13 -34.58 13.41
CA ASP A 415 -10.51 -34.53 13.92
C ASP A 415 -11.51 -34.16 12.81
N ALA A 416 -12.74 -34.66 12.86
CA ALA A 416 -13.81 -34.32 11.92
C ALA A 416 -14.15 -32.81 11.91
N ALA A 417 -13.91 -32.13 13.04
CA ALA A 417 -13.99 -30.68 13.13
C ALA A 417 -12.98 -29.97 12.21
N TRP A 418 -11.77 -30.52 12.08
CA TRP A 418 -10.70 -29.98 11.25
C TRP A 418 -11.04 -30.06 9.76
N THR A 419 -11.53 -31.22 9.31
CA THR A 419 -11.96 -31.39 7.91
C THR A 419 -13.03 -30.37 7.53
N ARG A 420 -13.97 -30.08 8.44
CA ARG A 420 -15.00 -29.06 8.23
C ARG A 420 -14.39 -27.65 8.12
N THR A 421 -13.47 -27.28 9.00
CA THR A 421 -12.78 -26.00 8.94
C THR A 421 -11.97 -25.85 7.66
N GLN A 422 -11.30 -26.92 7.21
CA GLN A 422 -10.52 -26.89 5.97
C GLN A 422 -11.42 -26.73 4.74
N THR A 423 -12.55 -27.44 4.68
CA THR A 423 -13.53 -27.26 3.59
C THR A 423 -14.07 -25.83 3.55
N ARG A 424 -14.37 -25.24 4.72
CA ARG A 424 -14.83 -23.84 4.81
C ARG A 424 -13.75 -22.86 4.38
N LEU A 425 -12.50 -23.07 4.80
CA LEU A 425 -11.37 -22.25 4.37
C LEU A 425 -11.17 -22.31 2.85
N ARG A 426 -11.29 -23.49 2.23
CA ARG A 426 -11.23 -23.64 0.77
C ARG A 426 -12.33 -22.86 0.07
N LEU A 427 -13.57 -22.95 0.55
CA LEU A 427 -14.67 -22.17 -0.01
C LEU A 427 -14.43 -20.66 0.09
N LEU A 428 -13.98 -20.17 1.24
CA LEU A 428 -13.64 -18.76 1.42
C LEU A 428 -12.47 -18.32 0.53
N HIS A 429 -11.48 -19.19 0.36
CA HIS A 429 -10.36 -18.96 -0.54
C HIS A 429 -10.80 -18.89 -2.00
N GLU A 430 -11.67 -19.80 -2.46
CA GLU A 430 -12.26 -19.77 -3.82
C GLU A 430 -13.03 -18.47 -4.05
N GLN A 431 -13.86 -18.05 -3.09
CA GLN A 431 -14.57 -16.77 -3.17
C GLN A 431 -13.62 -15.57 -3.23
N ALA A 432 -12.58 -15.55 -2.41
CA ALA A 432 -11.58 -14.48 -2.42
C ALA A 432 -10.76 -14.48 -3.73
N ARG A 433 -10.45 -15.67 -4.27
CA ARG A 433 -9.77 -15.84 -5.55
C ARG A 433 -10.59 -15.26 -6.70
N ASP A 434 -11.88 -15.58 -6.76
CA ASP A 434 -12.74 -15.09 -7.83
C ASP A 434 -12.83 -13.55 -7.83
N ILE A 435 -12.99 -12.95 -6.65
CA ILE A 435 -13.01 -11.49 -6.50
C ILE A 435 -11.63 -10.88 -6.81
N ALA A 436 -10.53 -11.54 -6.42
CA ALA A 436 -9.18 -11.10 -6.75
C ALA A 436 -8.95 -11.11 -8.27
N LEU A 437 -9.37 -12.16 -8.98
CA LEU A 437 -9.27 -12.24 -10.44
C LEU A 437 -10.10 -11.18 -11.13
N GLU A 438 -11.30 -10.88 -10.63
CA GLU A 438 -12.09 -9.76 -11.11
C GLU A 438 -11.39 -8.42 -10.87
N SER A 439 -10.80 -8.22 -9.70
CA SER A 439 -10.05 -6.98 -9.41
C SER A 439 -8.83 -6.80 -10.31
N ILE A 440 -8.16 -7.88 -10.70
CA ILE A 440 -7.06 -7.86 -11.68
C ILE A 440 -7.55 -7.34 -13.03
N ARG A 441 -8.78 -7.69 -13.46
CA ARG A 441 -9.37 -7.18 -14.71
C ARG A 441 -9.63 -5.68 -14.62
N PHE A 442 -10.20 -5.22 -13.50
CA PHE A 442 -10.37 -3.77 -13.28
C PHE A 442 -9.03 -3.04 -13.27
N LEU A 443 -8.00 -3.61 -12.64
CA LEU A 443 -6.68 -3.03 -12.63
C LEU A 443 -6.07 -2.99 -14.03
N ALA A 444 -6.12 -4.09 -14.79
CA ALA A 444 -5.61 -4.14 -16.15
C ALA A 444 -6.30 -3.12 -17.08
N HIS A 445 -7.60 -2.93 -16.89
CA HIS A 445 -8.37 -1.91 -17.59
C HIS A 445 -7.95 -0.49 -17.20
N ALA A 446 -7.58 -0.27 -15.92
CA ALA A 446 -7.20 1.03 -15.40
C ALA A 446 -5.69 1.36 -15.52
N ILE A 447 -4.82 0.38 -15.76
CA ILE A 447 -3.37 0.61 -15.95
C ILE A 447 -3.10 1.58 -17.13
N PRO A 448 -3.77 1.49 -18.29
CA PRO A 448 -3.64 2.49 -19.34
C PRO A 448 -4.03 3.92 -18.91
N TYR A 449 -4.88 4.05 -17.90
CA TYR A 449 -5.25 5.35 -17.33
C TYR A 449 -4.19 5.88 -16.38
N PHE A 450 -3.15 5.09 -16.07
CA PHE A 450 -2.07 5.52 -15.22
C PHE A 450 -1.64 6.91 -15.67
N PRO A 451 -1.87 7.93 -14.83
CA PRO A 451 -1.73 9.27 -15.30
C PRO A 451 -0.24 9.49 -15.52
N LYS A 452 0.16 9.90 -16.73
CA LYS A 452 1.51 10.43 -16.99
C LYS A 452 1.83 11.65 -16.10
N GLY A 453 0.88 12.11 -15.26
CA GLY A 453 1.04 13.17 -14.28
C GLY A 453 0.36 12.90 -12.92
N ARG A 454 1.16 13.10 -11.88
CA ARG A 454 0.85 13.76 -10.60
C ARG A 454 -0.07 13.08 -9.55
N CYS A 455 -1.03 12.19 -9.82
CA CYS A 455 -2.10 11.94 -8.82
C CYS A 455 -1.94 10.85 -7.74
N THR A 456 -1.10 9.83 -7.95
CA THR A 456 -0.93 8.77 -6.93
C THR A 456 0.44 8.10 -7.12
N PRO A 457 1.22 7.86 -6.05
CA PRO A 457 2.43 7.05 -6.17
C PRO A 457 2.04 5.68 -6.71
N VAL A 458 2.77 5.20 -7.72
CA VAL A 458 2.46 3.92 -8.36
C VAL A 458 2.60 2.82 -7.32
N GLN A 459 1.58 2.01 -7.17
CA GLN A 459 1.62 0.88 -6.25
C GLN A 459 2.27 -0.33 -6.94
N TRP A 460 3.53 -0.19 -7.34
CA TRP A 460 4.29 -1.23 -8.05
C TRP A 460 4.22 -2.61 -7.39
N PRO A 461 4.41 -2.75 -6.06
CA PRO A 461 4.30 -4.05 -5.41
C PRO A 461 2.93 -4.71 -5.60
N MET A 462 1.86 -3.91 -5.59
CA MET A 462 0.50 -4.39 -5.80
C MET A 462 0.30 -4.83 -7.26
N ILE A 463 0.75 -4.02 -8.23
CA ILE A 463 0.66 -4.36 -9.66
C ILE A 463 1.43 -5.65 -9.95
N TYR A 464 2.65 -5.79 -9.43
CA TYR A 464 3.44 -7.01 -9.59
C TYR A 464 2.78 -8.22 -8.93
N ALA A 465 2.19 -8.07 -7.74
CA ALA A 465 1.49 -9.15 -7.09
C ALA A 465 0.20 -9.56 -7.85
N CYS A 466 -0.53 -8.61 -8.43
CA CYS A 466 -1.65 -8.88 -9.33
C CYS A 466 -1.20 -9.62 -10.61
N ALA A 467 -0.11 -9.16 -11.22
CA ALA A 467 0.47 -9.75 -12.41
C ALA A 467 0.99 -11.17 -12.16
N GLN A 468 1.61 -11.41 -10.99
CA GLN A 468 2.03 -12.71 -10.52
C GLN A 468 0.86 -13.68 -10.40
N LEU A 469 -0.21 -13.27 -9.71
CA LEU A 469 -1.44 -14.06 -9.57
C LEU A 469 -2.05 -14.34 -10.96
N CYS A 470 -2.11 -13.33 -11.83
CA CYS A 470 -2.59 -13.51 -13.20
C CYS A 470 -1.77 -14.56 -13.97
N ALA A 471 -0.44 -14.52 -13.89
CA ALA A 471 0.43 -15.50 -14.52
C ALA A 471 0.24 -16.92 -13.97
N GLU A 472 0.05 -17.06 -12.64
CA GLU A 472 -0.24 -18.33 -11.99
C GLU A 472 -1.54 -18.96 -12.51
N GLU A 473 -2.56 -18.13 -12.68
CA GLU A 473 -3.90 -18.58 -13.08
C GLU A 473 -4.01 -18.88 -14.58
N VAL A 474 -3.27 -18.16 -15.43
CA VAL A 474 -3.18 -18.47 -16.87
C VAL A 474 -2.31 -19.72 -17.10
N GLY A 475 -1.29 -19.95 -16.27
CA GLY A 475 -0.40 -21.11 -16.38
C GLY A 475 -0.98 -22.42 -15.85
N GLY A 476 -2.08 -22.38 -15.10
CA GLY A 476 -2.72 -23.58 -14.55
C GLY A 476 -3.33 -24.51 -15.61
N ASP A 477 -3.51 -25.78 -15.24
CA ASP A 477 -4.05 -26.84 -16.12
C ASP A 477 -5.54 -26.71 -16.46
N MET A 478 -6.26 -25.83 -15.76
CA MET A 478 -7.69 -25.60 -15.95
C MET A 478 -7.98 -24.90 -17.29
N GLU A 479 -9.21 -25.05 -17.79
CA GLU A 479 -9.71 -24.31 -18.95
C GLU A 479 -9.61 -22.81 -18.68
N THR A 480 -8.57 -22.18 -19.20
CA THR A 480 -8.25 -20.78 -18.93
C THR A 480 -9.32 -19.89 -19.52
N ASP A 481 -9.90 -19.03 -18.69
CA ASP A 481 -10.81 -17.98 -19.13
C ASP A 481 -10.10 -17.07 -20.15
N ALA A 482 -10.62 -17.01 -21.38
CA ALA A 482 -10.09 -16.17 -22.45
C ALA A 482 -9.97 -14.69 -22.04
N GLY A 483 -10.87 -14.22 -21.16
CA GLY A 483 -10.81 -12.87 -20.58
C GLY A 483 -9.57 -12.67 -19.71
N LEU A 484 -9.13 -13.70 -18.97
CA LEU A 484 -7.93 -13.63 -18.14
C LEU A 484 -6.66 -13.65 -18.99
N LEU A 485 -6.62 -14.41 -20.09
CA LEU A 485 -5.50 -14.37 -21.04
C LEU A 485 -5.36 -12.99 -21.70
N ALA A 486 -6.48 -12.37 -22.11
CA ALA A 486 -6.50 -11.00 -22.62
C ALA A 486 -6.01 -9.99 -21.55
N THR A 487 -6.43 -10.19 -20.30
CA THR A 487 -5.97 -9.40 -19.14
C THR A 487 -4.46 -9.52 -18.93
N ALA A 488 -3.91 -10.73 -19.00
CA ALA A 488 -2.47 -10.97 -18.90
C ALA A 488 -1.69 -10.27 -20.02
N ARG A 489 -2.19 -10.30 -21.26
CA ARG A 489 -1.59 -9.58 -22.39
C ARG A 489 -1.57 -8.06 -22.16
N THR A 490 -2.67 -7.49 -21.69
CA THR A 490 -2.76 -6.06 -21.35
C THR A 490 -1.77 -5.69 -20.25
N ILE A 491 -1.75 -6.43 -19.15
CA ILE A 491 -0.80 -6.22 -18.05
C ILE A 491 0.64 -6.31 -18.55
N THR A 492 0.97 -7.33 -19.35
CA THR A 492 2.33 -7.53 -19.88
C THR A 492 2.74 -6.38 -20.79
N ARG A 493 1.86 -5.97 -21.72
CA ARG A 493 2.11 -4.82 -22.61
C ARG A 493 2.35 -3.55 -21.79
N ASP A 494 1.49 -3.27 -20.83
CA ASP A 494 1.55 -2.02 -20.10
C ASP A 494 2.69 -2.01 -19.08
N LEU A 495 3.00 -3.15 -18.45
CA LEU A 495 4.20 -3.31 -17.63
C LEU A 495 5.48 -3.15 -18.47
N LYS A 496 5.52 -3.61 -19.72
CA LYS A 496 6.64 -3.34 -20.63
C LYS A 496 6.74 -1.83 -20.89
N LEU A 497 5.64 -1.19 -21.28
CA LEU A 497 5.60 0.26 -21.55
C LEU A 497 6.01 1.10 -20.34
N LEU A 498 5.54 0.72 -19.15
CA LEU A 498 5.90 1.39 -17.91
C LEU A 498 7.28 1.00 -17.41
N GLY A 499 7.75 -0.21 -17.71
CA GLY A 499 9.09 -0.69 -17.37
C GLY A 499 10.19 0.01 -18.14
N TYR A 500 9.90 0.48 -19.36
CA TYR A 500 10.78 1.38 -20.10
C TYR A 500 10.87 2.79 -19.48
N SER A 501 9.87 3.22 -18.69
CA SER A 501 9.88 4.54 -18.04
C SER A 501 10.23 4.52 -16.55
N LEU A 502 10.03 3.38 -15.87
CA LEU A 502 10.22 3.21 -14.44
C LEU A 502 10.82 1.81 -14.18
N ASP A 503 12.15 1.76 -14.22
CA ASP A 503 13.04 0.80 -13.59
C ASP A 503 12.55 -0.63 -13.29
N LEU A 504 11.96 -1.29 -14.29
CA LEU A 504 11.70 -2.73 -14.21
C LEU A 504 13.00 -3.55 -14.19
N PHE A 505 14.13 -2.95 -14.61
CA PHE A 505 15.42 -3.60 -14.78
C PHE A 505 16.30 -3.60 -13.52
N SER A 506 16.12 -2.69 -12.56
CA SER A 506 16.78 -2.78 -11.24
C SER A 506 16.03 -3.67 -10.24
N THR A 507 14.80 -4.08 -10.58
CA THR A 507 14.01 -5.02 -9.79
C THR A 507 14.01 -6.37 -10.49
N PRO A 508 14.98 -7.28 -10.20
CA PRO A 508 15.08 -8.58 -10.84
C PRO A 508 13.77 -9.38 -10.88
N GLN A 509 12.92 -9.18 -9.86
CA GLN A 509 11.60 -9.81 -9.77
C GLN A 509 10.66 -9.40 -10.90
N ALA A 510 10.73 -8.15 -11.36
CA ALA A 510 9.82 -7.65 -12.38
C ALA A 510 10.21 -8.13 -13.78
N ALA A 511 11.51 -8.21 -14.09
CA ALA A 511 12.01 -8.83 -15.31
C ALA A 511 11.64 -10.32 -15.38
N ALA A 512 11.87 -11.08 -14.30
CA ALA A 512 11.50 -12.49 -14.21
C ALA A 512 9.97 -12.71 -14.33
N LEU A 513 9.18 -11.80 -13.78
CA LEU A 513 7.72 -11.83 -13.90
C LEU A 513 7.25 -11.57 -15.34
N LEU A 514 7.85 -10.60 -16.04
CA LEU A 514 7.55 -10.35 -17.45
C LEU A 514 7.91 -11.55 -18.34
N GLU A 515 9.09 -12.14 -18.13
CA GLU A 515 9.50 -13.34 -18.85
C GLU A 515 8.51 -14.48 -18.63
N ARG A 516 8.12 -14.73 -17.36
CA ARG A 516 7.11 -15.75 -17.04
C ARG A 516 5.75 -15.47 -17.70
N LEU A 517 5.30 -14.22 -17.70
CA LEU A 517 4.05 -13.84 -18.37
C LEU A 517 4.12 -14.11 -19.87
N ASP A 518 5.22 -13.70 -20.53
CA ASP A 518 5.43 -13.95 -21.95
C ASP A 518 5.45 -15.46 -22.27
N THR A 519 6.15 -16.27 -21.47
CA THR A 519 6.18 -17.72 -21.62
C THR A 519 4.78 -18.32 -21.52
N VAL A 520 4.05 -18.01 -20.45
CA VAL A 520 2.71 -18.56 -20.20
C VAL A 520 1.71 -18.13 -21.28
N ILE A 521 1.77 -16.87 -21.73
CA ILE A 521 0.93 -16.37 -22.83
C ILE A 521 1.27 -17.07 -24.15
N GLY A 522 2.56 -17.28 -24.44
CA GLY A 522 3.03 -17.94 -25.65
C GLY A 522 2.64 -19.41 -25.70
N GLU A 523 2.85 -20.15 -24.61
CA GLU A 523 2.46 -21.56 -24.49
C GLU A 523 0.94 -21.75 -24.65
N ARG A 524 0.13 -20.82 -24.13
CA ARG A 524 -1.31 -20.89 -24.29
C ARG A 524 -1.76 -20.58 -25.71
N ALA A 525 -1.17 -19.56 -26.35
CA ALA A 525 -1.46 -19.23 -27.74
C ALA A 525 -1.10 -20.39 -28.69
N LEU A 526 0.00 -21.10 -28.43
CA LEU A 526 0.38 -22.29 -29.18
C LEU A 526 -0.65 -23.42 -29.02
N ARG A 527 -1.10 -23.69 -27.79
CA ARG A 527 -2.14 -24.70 -27.52
C ARG A 527 -3.47 -24.36 -28.20
N GLU A 528 -3.90 -23.09 -28.18
CA GLU A 528 -5.09 -22.64 -28.89
C GLU A 528 -4.96 -22.84 -30.41
N TYR A 529 -3.78 -22.56 -30.97
CA TYR A 529 -3.48 -22.78 -32.38
C TYR A 529 -3.49 -24.26 -32.77
N GLU A 530 -2.87 -25.14 -31.97
CA GLU A 530 -2.89 -26.58 -32.17
C GLU A 530 -4.31 -27.15 -32.10
N GLN A 531 -5.13 -26.68 -31.15
CA GLN A 531 -6.55 -27.06 -31.07
C GLN A 531 -7.32 -26.63 -32.32
N MET A 532 -7.11 -25.40 -32.81
CA MET A 532 -7.71 -24.94 -34.06
C MET A 532 -7.30 -25.81 -35.26
N LEU A 533 -6.02 -26.19 -35.36
CA LEU A 533 -5.55 -27.10 -36.42
C LEU A 533 -6.22 -28.48 -36.33
N THR A 534 -6.35 -29.06 -35.14
CA THR A 534 -7.03 -30.36 -34.97
C THR A 534 -8.52 -30.33 -35.35
N LEU A 535 -9.20 -29.21 -35.13
CA LEU A 535 -10.59 -29.02 -35.56
C LEU A 535 -10.71 -28.87 -37.08
N VAL A 536 -9.72 -28.24 -37.72
CA VAL A 536 -9.65 -28.12 -39.18
C VAL A 536 -9.32 -29.47 -39.83
N ASP A 537 -8.37 -30.23 -39.29
CA ASP A 537 -8.02 -31.56 -39.81
C ASP A 537 -9.11 -32.61 -39.54
N GLY A 538 -9.85 -32.49 -38.43
CA GLY A 538 -11.03 -33.31 -38.15
C GLY A 538 -12.24 -33.00 -39.03
N SER A 539 -12.26 -31.85 -39.71
CA SER A 539 -13.28 -31.45 -40.68
C SER A 539 -12.84 -31.63 -42.14
N ALA A 540 -11.62 -32.12 -42.38
CA ALA A 540 -11.07 -32.42 -43.71
C ALA A 540 -11.66 -33.69 -44.37
N SER A 541 -12.94 -33.98 -44.15
CA SER A 541 -13.79 -34.68 -45.14
C SER A 541 -14.65 -33.72 -45.97
N ALA A 542 -14.53 -32.40 -45.78
CA ALA A 542 -15.22 -31.40 -46.58
C ALA A 542 -14.29 -30.28 -47.11
N SER A 543 -13.74 -30.54 -48.30
CA SER A 543 -13.41 -29.58 -49.36
C SER A 543 -12.32 -28.52 -49.15
N ALA A 544 -11.29 -28.64 -49.99
CA ALA A 544 -10.28 -27.65 -50.31
C ALA A 544 -10.86 -26.26 -50.64
N SER A 545 -10.54 -25.22 -49.84
CA SER A 545 -10.59 -23.79 -50.22
C SER A 545 -10.03 -22.83 -49.15
N TYR A 546 -8.94 -23.14 -48.45
CA TYR A 546 -8.27 -22.18 -47.55
C TYR A 546 -6.75 -22.19 -47.74
N GLN A 547 -6.29 -21.71 -48.90
CA GLN A 547 -4.87 -21.59 -49.21
C GLN A 547 -4.39 -20.13 -49.33
N TYR A 548 -5.16 -19.15 -48.83
CA TYR A 548 -4.88 -17.72 -49.08
C TYR A 548 -4.80 -16.79 -47.86
N LEU A 549 -4.87 -17.27 -46.61
CA LEU A 549 -4.99 -16.34 -45.46
C LEU A 549 -3.75 -16.09 -44.60
N PHE A 550 -2.62 -16.78 -44.78
CA PHE A 550 -1.43 -16.46 -43.98
C PHE A 550 -0.12 -16.61 -44.76
N LEU A 551 0.30 -15.51 -45.37
CA LEU A 551 1.72 -15.22 -45.61
C LEU A 551 2.32 -14.67 -44.31
N PRO A 552 3.56 -15.05 -43.93
CA PRO A 552 4.22 -14.48 -42.77
C PRO A 552 4.54 -13.00 -43.03
N MET A 553 4.26 -12.13 -42.06
CA MET A 553 4.80 -10.77 -42.06
C MET A 553 6.33 -10.88 -41.95
N GLY A 554 6.98 -10.79 -43.11
CA GLY A 554 8.42 -10.69 -43.23
C GLY A 554 8.92 -9.34 -42.72
N GLU A 555 10.03 -9.44 -42.01
CA GLU A 555 11.12 -8.47 -41.84
C GLU A 555 11.03 -7.20 -42.70
N GLY A 556 11.02 -6.05 -42.04
CA GLY A 556 11.23 -4.77 -42.71
C GLY A 556 10.96 -3.57 -41.83
N MET A 557 11.93 -3.19 -40.98
CA MET A 557 12.35 -1.80 -40.80
C MET A 557 13.69 -1.77 -40.04
N VAL A 558 14.74 -1.46 -40.81
CA VAL A 558 15.99 -0.85 -40.36
C VAL A 558 15.72 0.61 -40.03
#